data_AF-A0A845Z4U3-F1
#
_entry.id   AF-A0A845Z4U3-F1
#
_cell.length_a   1.000
_cell.length_b   1.000
_cell.length_c   1.000
_cell.angle_alpha   90.00
_cell.angle_beta   90.00
_cell.angle_gamma   90.00
#
_symmetry.space_group_name_H-M   'P 1'
#
loop_
_entity.id
_entity.type
_entity.pdbx_description
1 polymer ?
#
loop_
_entity_poly.entity_id
_entity_poly.type
_entity_poly.pdbx_seq_one_letter_code
_entity_poly.pdbx_strand_id
1 'polypeptide(L)'
;MTGKDIMDRATESYKVMLAYQDWVENLFRTLDNKFALGLNGKKLSPMPKTKLFVTSTNYLLYNYAIYNGQEVYNTWLPPWVGRFYIDMDYLVDDSPLEDYPAKQVQYITFVWTWLGSKDEYVADTDGPECWVGIVEPKPTDPESRVYDVAGEIWKCIRVEKDAEKESDGWIFGSFNPNSFGSELNGFWQVRRFPLRDISSIYQTYQLIINPVTEKLAKLAGGESIRG
;
A
#
# COMPACT_ATOMS: atom_id res chain seq x y z
N MET A 1 20.01 -11.69 34.07
CA MET A 1 18.78 -11.98 33.30
C MET A 1 18.57 -13.48 33.37
N THR A 2 17.50 -13.91 34.04
CA THR A 2 17.20 -15.32 34.28
C THR A 2 16.50 -15.95 33.08
N GLY A 3 16.45 -17.28 33.00
CA GLY A 3 15.70 -17.97 31.94
C GLY A 3 14.21 -17.60 31.91
N LYS A 4 13.63 -17.29 33.08
CA LYS A 4 12.25 -16.80 33.21
C LYS A 4 12.08 -15.42 32.56
N ASP A 5 13.00 -14.49 32.81
CA ASP A 5 12.95 -13.14 32.22
C ASP A 5 13.00 -13.19 30.68
N ILE A 6 13.76 -14.15 30.12
CA ILE A 6 13.86 -14.35 28.67
C ILE A 6 12.51 -14.86 28.12
N MET A 7 11.91 -15.85 28.77
CA MET A 7 10.62 -16.43 28.35
C MET A 7 9.47 -15.43 28.46
N ASP A 8 9.44 -14.61 29.51
CA ASP A 8 8.42 -13.58 29.69
C ASP A 8 8.55 -12.51 28.58
N ARG A 9 9.76 -12.06 28.27
CA ARG A 9 10.02 -11.11 27.16
C ARG A 9 9.67 -11.69 25.79
N ALA A 10 10.01 -12.96 25.54
CA ALA A 10 9.67 -13.64 24.30
C ALA A 10 8.15 -13.75 24.13
N THR A 11 7.44 -14.09 25.21
CA THR A 11 5.97 -14.20 25.22
C THR A 11 5.32 -12.85 24.94
N GLU A 12 5.80 -11.77 25.58
CA GLU A 12 5.27 -10.43 25.35
C GLU A 12 5.53 -9.95 23.91
N SER A 13 6.74 -10.18 23.40
CA SER A 13 7.08 -9.84 22.01
C SER A 13 6.20 -10.59 21.01
N TYR A 14 5.89 -11.86 21.29
CA TYR A 14 5.01 -12.66 20.46
C TYR A 14 3.56 -12.14 20.48
N LYS A 15 3.03 -11.74 21.64
CA LYS A 15 1.70 -11.12 21.74
C LYS A 15 1.60 -9.83 20.95
N VAL A 16 2.61 -8.97 21.05
CA VAL A 16 2.67 -7.71 20.28
C VAL A 16 2.69 -8.01 18.78
N MET A 17 3.44 -9.01 18.33
CA MET A 17 3.47 -9.44 16.94
C MET A 17 2.10 -9.92 16.46
N LEU A 18 1.42 -10.78 17.23
CA LEU A 18 0.06 -11.25 16.87
C LEU A 18 -0.94 -10.09 16.80
N ALA A 19 -0.92 -9.19 17.79
CA ALA A 19 -1.80 -8.02 17.80
C ALA A 19 -1.57 -7.11 16.58
N TYR A 20 -0.31 -6.94 16.16
CA TYR A 20 0.01 -6.22 14.93
C TYR A 20 -0.52 -6.92 13.67
N GLN A 21 -0.36 -8.25 13.57
CA GLN A 21 -0.89 -9.03 12.44
C GLN A 21 -2.41 -8.91 12.34
N ASP A 22 -3.12 -9.08 13.46
CA ASP A 22 -4.58 -8.91 13.53
C ASP A 22 -5.00 -7.50 13.12
N TRP A 23 -4.26 -6.49 13.57
CA TRP A 23 -4.53 -5.11 13.23
C TRP A 23 -4.36 -4.85 11.72
N VAL A 24 -3.28 -5.35 11.11
CA VAL A 24 -3.03 -5.22 9.66
C VAL A 24 -4.14 -5.89 8.85
N GLU A 25 -4.54 -7.11 9.22
CA GLU A 25 -5.65 -7.81 8.56
C GLU A 25 -6.96 -7.01 8.68
N ASN A 26 -7.27 -6.51 9.88
CA ASN A 26 -8.47 -5.72 10.12
C ASN A 26 -8.47 -4.40 9.33
N LEU A 27 -7.32 -3.75 9.20
CA LEU A 27 -7.16 -2.54 8.39
C LEU A 27 -7.49 -2.84 6.92
N PHE A 28 -6.80 -3.78 6.29
CA PHE A 28 -6.99 -4.07 4.87
C PHE A 28 -8.40 -4.58 4.55
N ARG A 29 -8.98 -5.42 5.41
CA ARG A 29 -10.38 -5.85 5.27
C ARG A 29 -11.35 -4.66 5.37
N THR A 30 -11.07 -3.69 6.24
CA THR A 30 -11.88 -2.47 6.34
C THR A 30 -11.75 -1.65 5.05
N LEU A 31 -10.54 -1.44 4.57
CA LEU A 31 -10.28 -0.67 3.34
C LEU A 31 -10.95 -1.30 2.12
N ASP A 32 -10.78 -2.62 1.89
CA ASP A 32 -11.43 -3.35 0.80
C ASP A 32 -12.94 -3.12 0.81
N ASN A 33 -13.57 -3.30 1.97
CA ASN A 33 -15.02 -3.14 2.12
C ASN A 33 -15.46 -1.70 1.88
N LYS A 34 -14.70 -0.70 2.36
CA LYS A 34 -15.09 0.70 2.26
C LYS A 34 -14.83 1.30 0.88
N PHE A 35 -13.72 0.96 0.25
CA PHE A 35 -13.45 1.40 -1.12
C PHE A 35 -14.42 0.79 -2.14
N ALA A 36 -14.91 -0.43 -1.90
CA ALA A 36 -15.93 -1.05 -2.74
C ALA A 36 -17.29 -0.33 -2.71
N LEU A 37 -17.57 0.51 -1.71
CA LEU A 37 -18.84 1.24 -1.59
C LEU A 37 -18.96 2.46 -2.52
N GLY A 38 -17.87 2.90 -3.17
CA GLY A 38 -17.94 4.02 -4.11
C GLY A 38 -18.03 5.40 -3.45
N LEU A 39 -17.24 5.65 -2.40
CA LEU A 39 -17.25 6.93 -1.69
C LEU A 39 -16.69 8.06 -2.57
N ASN A 40 -17.31 9.24 -2.51
CA ASN A 40 -17.01 10.39 -3.38
C ASN A 40 -17.06 10.03 -4.88
N GLY A 41 -17.91 9.07 -5.27
CA GLY A 41 -18.04 8.62 -6.65
C GLY A 41 -16.86 7.78 -7.14
N LYS A 42 -15.95 7.36 -6.25
CA LYS A 42 -14.77 6.55 -6.59
C LYS A 42 -14.88 5.18 -5.96
N LYS A 43 -14.95 4.15 -6.82
CA LYS A 43 -15.02 2.75 -6.39
C LYS A 43 -13.69 2.07 -6.67
N LEU A 44 -12.94 1.73 -5.62
CA LEU A 44 -11.64 1.08 -5.78
C LEU A 44 -11.74 -0.41 -5.46
N SER A 45 -11.09 -1.23 -6.28
CA SER A 45 -10.94 -2.66 -6.03
C SER A 45 -9.50 -2.99 -5.64
N PRO A 46 -9.29 -3.86 -4.63
CA PRO A 46 -7.95 -4.29 -4.25
C PRO A 46 -7.30 -5.14 -5.34
N MET A 47 -5.98 -5.03 -5.45
CA MET A 47 -5.14 -5.79 -6.36
C MET A 47 -3.80 -6.19 -5.69
N PRO A 48 -3.44 -7.50 -5.73
CA PRO A 48 -4.30 -8.62 -6.03
C PRO A 48 -5.40 -8.77 -4.96
N LYS A 49 -6.55 -9.38 -5.31
CA LYS A 49 -7.68 -9.46 -4.37
C LYS A 49 -7.36 -10.23 -3.09
N THR A 50 -6.44 -11.19 -3.15
CA THR A 50 -6.27 -12.21 -2.11
C THR A 50 -4.93 -12.14 -1.37
N LYS A 51 -4.01 -11.27 -1.81
CA LYS A 51 -2.66 -11.17 -1.23
C LYS A 51 -2.30 -9.74 -0.88
N LEU A 52 -1.28 -9.60 -0.05
CA LEU A 52 -0.60 -8.34 0.22
C LEU A 52 0.80 -8.38 -0.37
N PHE A 53 1.28 -7.23 -0.81
CA PHE A 53 2.69 -7.03 -1.14
C PHE A 53 3.49 -6.99 0.16
N VAL A 54 4.60 -7.72 0.18
CA VAL A 54 5.48 -7.83 1.34
C VAL A 54 6.93 -7.95 0.90
N THR A 55 7.87 -7.46 1.71
CA THR A 55 9.31 -7.50 1.41
C THR A 55 9.94 -8.89 1.49
N SER A 56 9.30 -9.86 2.13
CA SER A 56 9.67 -11.28 2.12
C SER A 56 8.57 -12.11 1.43
N THR A 57 8.92 -13.05 0.56
CA THR A 57 7.99 -13.79 -0.33
C THR A 57 6.65 -14.17 0.30
N ASN A 58 5.57 -13.57 -0.22
CA ASN A 58 4.15 -13.86 -0.04
C ASN A 58 3.60 -13.92 1.41
N TYR A 59 2.86 -12.86 1.80
CA TYR A 59 2.00 -12.88 2.98
C TYR A 59 0.56 -13.16 2.54
N LEU A 60 0.07 -14.36 2.85
CA LEU A 60 -1.32 -14.74 2.64
C LEU A 60 -2.17 -14.25 3.82
N LEU A 61 -3.31 -13.63 3.54
CA LEU A 61 -4.29 -13.32 4.57
C LEU A 61 -4.74 -14.62 5.25
N TYR A 62 -4.75 -14.66 6.59
CA TYR A 62 -4.95 -15.87 7.38
C TYR A 62 -6.23 -16.63 6.99
N ASN A 63 -7.32 -15.90 6.78
CA ASN A 63 -8.58 -16.46 6.29
C ASN A 63 -8.44 -17.15 4.93
N TYR A 64 -7.69 -16.59 3.98
CA TYR A 64 -7.47 -17.20 2.66
C TYR A 64 -6.64 -18.48 2.74
N ALA A 65 -5.63 -18.52 3.61
CA ALA A 65 -4.80 -19.71 3.79
C ALA A 65 -5.60 -20.89 4.38
N ILE A 66 -6.48 -20.61 5.35
CA ILE A 66 -7.39 -21.61 5.94
C ILE A 66 -8.41 -22.11 4.92
N TYR A 67 -9.07 -21.21 4.19
CA TYR A 67 -10.10 -21.60 3.22
C TYR A 67 -9.54 -22.39 2.02
N ASN A 68 -8.25 -22.24 1.71
CA ASN A 68 -7.61 -22.91 0.57
C ASN A 68 -6.59 -23.98 0.95
N GLY A 69 -6.54 -24.41 2.23
CA GLY A 69 -5.67 -25.48 2.68
C GLY A 69 -4.17 -25.23 2.45
N GLN A 70 -3.74 -23.97 2.44
CA GLN A 70 -2.34 -23.60 2.25
C GLN A 70 -1.61 -23.46 3.59
N GLU A 71 -0.39 -23.98 3.68
CA GLU A 71 0.46 -23.82 4.88
C GLU A 71 0.84 -22.34 5.08
N VAL A 72 0.54 -21.81 6.27
CA VAL A 72 0.97 -20.48 6.69
C VAL A 72 2.45 -20.55 7.08
N TYR A 73 3.35 -20.20 6.16
CA TYR A 73 4.77 -20.01 6.49
C TYR A 73 4.92 -18.70 7.26
N ASN A 74 4.73 -18.77 8.58
CA ASN A 74 4.89 -17.65 9.50
C ASN A 74 6.32 -17.65 10.04
N THR A 75 7.28 -17.14 9.27
CA THR A 75 8.58 -16.74 9.83
C THR A 75 8.82 -15.28 9.46
N TRP A 76 8.80 -14.45 10.51
CA TRP A 76 9.10 -13.01 10.54
C TRP A 76 7.95 -12.06 10.16
N LEU A 77 7.79 -11.02 10.98
CA LEU A 77 6.91 -9.89 10.69
C LEU A 77 7.53 -9.09 9.54
N PRO A 78 6.93 -9.08 8.34
CA PRO A 78 7.52 -8.37 7.21
C PRO A 78 7.61 -6.87 7.54
N PRO A 79 8.79 -6.22 7.35
CA PRO A 79 8.94 -4.80 7.62
C PRO A 79 7.91 -3.95 6.89
N TRP A 80 7.56 -4.34 5.67
CA TRP A 80 6.56 -3.69 4.84
C TRP A 80 5.44 -4.65 4.49
N VAL A 81 4.22 -4.15 4.59
CA VAL A 81 3.00 -4.82 4.10
C VAL A 81 2.18 -3.80 3.33
N GLY A 82 1.64 -4.17 2.18
CA GLY A 82 0.88 -3.22 1.39
C GLY A 82 -0.14 -3.83 0.46
N ARG A 83 -1.02 -2.96 -0.03
CA ARG A 83 -2.03 -3.29 -1.03
C ARG A 83 -2.18 -2.14 -2.01
N PHE A 84 -2.42 -2.51 -3.27
CA PHE A 84 -2.81 -1.56 -4.31
C PHE A 84 -4.32 -1.62 -4.52
N TYR A 85 -4.87 -0.50 -4.99
CA TYR A 85 -6.27 -0.33 -5.32
C TYR A 85 -6.38 0.38 -6.67
N ILE A 86 -7.26 -0.14 -7.51
CA ILE A 86 -7.52 0.40 -8.85
C ILE A 86 -8.93 0.94 -8.91
N ASP A 87 -9.08 2.11 -9.51
CA ASP A 87 -10.40 2.70 -9.78
C ASP A 87 -11.15 1.88 -10.83
N MET A 88 -12.31 1.37 -10.43
CA MET A 88 -13.15 0.51 -11.25
C MET A 88 -13.83 1.26 -12.39
N ASP A 89 -13.86 2.60 -12.34
CA ASP A 89 -14.46 3.43 -13.40
C ASP A 89 -13.77 3.24 -14.77
N TYR A 90 -12.52 2.77 -14.78
CA TYR A 90 -11.71 2.60 -15.99
C TYR A 90 -11.74 1.18 -16.57
N LEU A 91 -12.41 0.23 -15.91
CA LEU A 91 -12.45 -1.16 -16.35
C LEU A 91 -13.66 -1.38 -17.25
N VAL A 92 -13.41 -1.85 -18.47
CA VAL A 92 -14.43 -1.99 -19.53
C VAL A 92 -14.85 -3.43 -19.80
N ASP A 93 -14.11 -4.41 -19.28
CA ASP A 93 -14.33 -5.84 -19.48
C ASP A 93 -14.20 -6.67 -18.18
N ASP A 94 -14.54 -7.96 -18.26
CA ASP A 94 -14.53 -8.88 -17.12
C ASP A 94 -13.16 -9.53 -16.85
N SER A 95 -12.07 -9.06 -17.47
CA SER A 95 -10.74 -9.62 -17.27
C SER A 95 -10.27 -9.46 -15.82
N PRO A 96 -9.40 -10.35 -15.30
CA PRO A 96 -8.77 -10.15 -14.00
C PRO A 96 -8.02 -8.81 -13.96
N LEU A 97 -8.26 -8.00 -12.93
CA LEU A 97 -7.64 -6.69 -12.74
C LEU A 97 -6.11 -6.70 -12.85
N GLU A 98 -5.50 -7.80 -12.42
CA GLU A 98 -4.04 -8.00 -12.43
C GLU A 98 -3.46 -8.09 -13.84
N ASP A 99 -4.25 -8.57 -14.81
CA ASP A 99 -3.85 -8.81 -16.19
C ASP A 99 -4.22 -7.67 -17.14
N TYR A 100 -4.93 -6.65 -16.63
CA TYR A 100 -5.28 -5.47 -17.42
C TYR A 100 -4.02 -4.74 -17.91
N PRO A 101 -4.03 -4.15 -19.12
CA PRO A 101 -2.94 -3.28 -19.56
C PRO A 101 -2.88 -2.02 -18.70
N ALA A 102 -1.71 -1.72 -18.13
CA ALA A 102 -1.52 -0.58 -17.23
C ALA A 102 -1.82 0.77 -17.90
N LYS A 103 -1.68 0.88 -19.23
CA LYS A 103 -2.06 2.08 -20.00
C LYS A 103 -3.55 2.45 -19.87
N GLN A 104 -4.41 1.50 -19.51
CA GLN A 104 -5.86 1.75 -19.32
C GLN A 104 -6.17 2.25 -17.91
N VAL A 105 -5.23 2.15 -16.98
CA VAL A 105 -5.38 2.63 -15.61
C VAL A 105 -4.65 3.96 -15.48
N GLN A 106 -5.41 5.04 -15.32
CA GLN A 106 -4.83 6.38 -15.16
C GLN A 106 -4.06 6.52 -13.84
N TYR A 107 -4.64 5.98 -12.75
CA TYR A 107 -4.06 6.08 -11.41
C TYR A 107 -4.10 4.75 -10.66
N ILE A 108 -3.00 4.42 -9.99
CA ILE A 108 -2.89 3.30 -9.05
C ILE A 108 -2.77 3.89 -7.64
N THR A 109 -3.70 3.50 -6.76
CA THR A 109 -3.66 3.89 -5.34
C THR A 109 -2.97 2.80 -4.54
N PHE A 110 -2.29 3.17 -3.47
CA PHE A 110 -1.75 2.19 -2.52
C PHE A 110 -1.95 2.60 -1.07
N VAL A 111 -2.00 1.58 -0.20
CA VAL A 111 -1.91 1.74 1.25
C VAL A 111 -0.91 0.72 1.76
N TRP A 112 0.18 1.21 2.36
CA TRP A 112 1.26 0.41 2.91
C TRP A 112 1.43 0.70 4.40
N THR A 113 1.91 -0.29 5.13
CA THR A 113 2.28 -0.20 6.54
C THR A 113 3.72 -0.61 6.67
N TRP A 114 4.49 0.17 7.42
CA TRP A 114 5.90 -0.06 7.67
C TRP A 114 6.17 -0.11 9.17
N LEU A 115 7.02 -1.03 9.60
CA LEU A 115 7.42 -1.15 11.01
C LEU A 115 8.26 0.03 11.51
N GLY A 116 8.73 0.90 10.62
CA GLY A 116 9.49 2.10 10.97
C GLY A 116 11.00 1.88 11.07
N SER A 117 11.51 0.70 10.70
CA SER A 117 12.95 0.47 10.70
C SER A 117 13.42 -0.58 9.69
N LYS A 118 14.74 -0.61 9.46
CA LYS A 118 15.46 -1.67 8.70
C LYS A 118 15.09 -1.74 7.22
N ASP A 119 14.76 -0.60 6.64
CA ASP A 119 14.75 -0.43 5.18
C ASP A 119 16.03 0.25 4.73
N GLU A 120 16.67 -0.23 3.68
CA GLU A 120 17.92 0.34 3.19
C GLU A 120 17.73 1.68 2.45
N TYR A 121 16.48 2.04 2.13
CA TYR A 121 16.15 3.22 1.34
C TYR A 121 15.16 4.19 2.02
N VAL A 122 14.69 3.87 3.22
CA VAL A 122 13.76 4.72 3.99
C VAL A 122 14.35 4.98 5.38
N ALA A 123 14.43 6.25 5.76
CA ALA A 123 14.99 6.64 7.06
C ALA A 123 14.12 6.12 8.20
N ASP A 124 14.75 5.43 9.17
CA ASP A 124 14.11 4.91 10.38
C ASP A 124 13.27 5.99 11.08
N THR A 125 12.17 5.57 11.70
CA THR A 125 11.20 6.43 12.40
C THR A 125 10.99 5.96 13.84
N ASP A 126 10.38 6.82 14.67
CA ASP A 126 10.14 6.53 16.09
C ASP A 126 9.13 5.38 16.34
N GLY A 127 8.49 4.88 15.30
CA GLY A 127 7.56 3.76 15.37
C GLY A 127 6.91 3.45 14.02
N PRO A 128 5.97 2.49 13.97
CA PRO A 128 5.34 2.09 12.73
C PRO A 128 4.58 3.24 12.04
N GLU A 129 4.60 3.25 10.72
CA GLU A 129 3.91 4.23 9.87
C GLU A 129 2.90 3.57 8.93
N CYS A 130 1.89 4.34 8.52
CA CYS A 130 1.03 4.05 7.38
C CYS A 130 1.31 5.05 6.27
N TRP A 131 1.51 4.54 5.06
CA TRP A 131 1.75 5.30 3.85
C TRP A 131 0.57 5.09 2.92
N VAL A 132 0.05 6.19 2.39
CA VAL A 132 -1.07 6.20 1.45
C VAL A 132 -0.64 6.98 0.24
N GLY A 133 -0.80 6.43 -0.96
CA GLY A 133 -0.33 7.11 -2.16
C GLY A 133 -1.21 6.92 -3.37
N ILE A 134 -1.06 7.84 -4.31
CA ILE A 134 -1.69 7.84 -5.63
C ILE A 134 -0.59 8.01 -6.65
N VAL A 135 -0.58 7.15 -7.67
CA VAL A 135 0.49 7.05 -8.65
C VAL A 135 -0.09 7.13 -10.06
N GLU A 136 0.47 7.98 -10.90
CA GLU A 136 0.30 7.96 -12.36
C GLU A 136 1.54 7.24 -12.93
N PRO A 137 1.54 5.93 -13.18
CA PRO A 137 2.77 5.15 -13.32
C PRO A 137 3.56 5.38 -14.62
N LYS A 138 2.89 5.59 -15.76
CA LYS A 138 3.50 5.76 -17.10
C LYS A 138 4.66 4.77 -17.36
N PRO A 139 4.38 3.46 -17.48
CA PRO A 139 5.41 2.48 -17.84
C PRO A 139 5.99 2.75 -19.24
N THR A 140 7.26 2.41 -19.46
CA THR A 140 7.89 2.52 -20.78
C THR A 140 7.29 1.54 -21.80
N ASP A 141 6.89 0.35 -21.36
CA ASP A 141 6.16 -0.62 -22.17
C ASP A 141 4.64 -0.42 -21.99
N PRO A 142 3.91 0.00 -23.04
CA PRO A 142 2.46 0.21 -22.97
C PRO A 142 1.65 -1.08 -22.75
N GLU A 143 2.23 -2.25 -22.99
CA GLU A 143 1.56 -3.55 -22.78
C GLU A 143 1.84 -4.16 -21.40
N SER A 144 2.62 -3.48 -20.56
CA SER A 144 2.84 -3.91 -19.17
C SER A 144 1.52 -4.07 -18.42
N ARG A 145 1.39 -5.17 -17.68
CA ARG A 145 0.18 -5.45 -16.89
C ARG A 145 0.16 -4.58 -15.63
N VAL A 146 -1.04 -4.28 -15.13
CA VAL A 146 -1.21 -3.49 -13.89
C VAL A 146 -0.48 -4.15 -12.72
N TYR A 147 -0.49 -5.49 -12.61
CA TYR A 147 0.23 -6.20 -11.56
C TYR A 147 1.75 -6.00 -11.62
N ASP A 148 2.33 -6.06 -12.83
CA ASP A 148 3.77 -5.89 -13.03
C ASP A 148 4.18 -4.45 -12.68
N VAL A 149 3.39 -3.45 -13.13
CA VAL A 149 3.58 -2.04 -12.79
C VAL A 149 3.46 -1.79 -11.29
N ALA A 150 2.48 -2.40 -10.60
CA ALA A 150 2.39 -2.28 -9.14
C ALA A 150 3.59 -2.91 -8.41
N GLY A 151 4.12 -4.01 -8.94
CA GLY A 151 5.38 -4.59 -8.48
C GLY A 151 6.57 -3.64 -8.64
N GLU A 152 6.61 -2.85 -9.71
CA GLU A 152 7.62 -1.79 -9.88
C GLU A 152 7.40 -0.62 -8.94
N ILE A 153 6.16 -0.13 -8.79
CA ILE A 153 5.84 0.95 -7.83
C ILE A 153 6.30 0.58 -6.43
N TRP A 154 5.97 -0.65 -5.98
CA TRP A 154 6.41 -1.20 -4.70
C TRP A 154 7.92 -1.15 -4.51
N LYS A 155 8.67 -1.40 -5.59
CA LYS A 155 10.14 -1.43 -5.56
C LYS A 155 10.78 -0.07 -5.74
N CYS A 156 10.13 0.90 -6.39
CA CYS A 156 10.80 2.10 -6.91
C CYS A 156 10.39 3.41 -6.24
N ILE A 157 9.31 3.47 -5.45
CA ILE A 157 9.02 4.69 -4.68
C ILE A 157 10.10 4.94 -3.62
N ARG A 158 10.70 6.12 -3.65
CA ARG A 158 11.78 6.55 -2.73
C ARG A 158 11.54 7.98 -2.26
N VAL A 159 10.70 8.12 -1.23
CA VAL A 159 10.33 9.44 -0.69
C VAL A 159 11.55 10.30 -0.35
N GLU A 160 12.55 9.74 0.33
CA GLU A 160 13.71 10.52 0.78
C GLU A 160 14.66 10.96 -0.34
N LYS A 161 14.53 10.39 -1.55
CA LYS A 161 15.41 10.68 -2.67
C LYS A 161 14.72 11.45 -3.79
N ASP A 162 13.49 11.06 -4.09
CA ASP A 162 12.76 11.51 -5.28
C ASP A 162 11.60 12.46 -4.92
N ALA A 163 11.44 12.85 -3.64
CA ALA A 163 10.49 13.90 -3.26
C ALA A 163 10.93 15.27 -3.79
N GLU A 164 10.01 15.95 -4.46
CA GLU A 164 10.21 17.26 -5.07
C GLU A 164 9.63 18.38 -4.21
N LYS A 165 8.44 18.16 -3.63
CA LYS A 165 7.73 19.14 -2.80
C LYS A 165 6.74 18.49 -1.85
N GLU A 166 6.30 19.24 -0.86
CA GLU A 166 5.18 18.88 0.02
C GLU A 166 4.13 20.00 0.01
N SER A 167 2.85 19.63 -0.11
CA SER A 167 1.71 20.56 -0.03
C SER A 167 0.49 19.84 0.54
N ASP A 168 -0.22 20.47 1.47
CA ASP A 168 -1.42 19.93 2.13
C ASP A 168 -1.22 18.51 2.71
N GLY A 169 -0.02 18.22 3.22
CA GLY A 169 0.36 16.92 3.77
C GLY A 169 0.59 15.82 2.74
N TRP A 170 0.61 16.15 1.44
CA TRP A 170 1.02 15.25 0.37
C TRP A 170 2.45 15.58 -0.05
N ILE A 171 3.30 14.55 -0.08
CA ILE A 171 4.64 14.58 -0.63
C ILE A 171 4.54 14.19 -2.10
N PHE A 172 5.09 15.00 -2.98
CA PHE A 172 5.06 14.81 -4.43
C PHE A 172 6.43 14.36 -4.91
N GLY A 173 6.45 13.45 -5.87
CA GLY A 173 7.69 13.08 -6.55
C GLY A 173 7.41 12.44 -7.91
N SER A 174 8.49 12.06 -8.58
CA SER A 174 8.45 11.40 -9.89
C SER A 174 9.22 10.09 -9.88
N PHE A 175 8.94 9.24 -10.86
CA PHE A 175 9.85 8.16 -11.20
C PHE A 175 10.92 8.68 -12.15
N ASN A 176 12.15 8.20 -11.96
CA ASN A 176 13.26 8.46 -12.85
C ASN A 176 13.59 7.16 -13.61
N PRO A 177 13.22 7.05 -14.90
CA PRO A 177 13.51 5.86 -15.70
C PRO A 177 15.01 5.57 -15.70
N ASN A 178 15.40 4.29 -15.61
CA ASN A 178 16.79 3.82 -15.49
C ASN A 178 17.48 4.10 -14.14
N SER A 179 16.83 4.80 -13.21
CA SER A 179 17.29 4.81 -11.83
C SER A 179 16.86 3.50 -11.16
N PHE A 180 17.82 2.75 -10.60
CA PHE A 180 17.54 1.51 -9.87
C PHE A 180 16.72 0.45 -10.64
N GLY A 181 16.86 0.42 -11.97
CA GLY A 181 16.12 -0.51 -12.82
C GLY A 181 14.62 -0.22 -12.93
N SER A 182 14.18 1.00 -12.61
CA SER A 182 12.79 1.42 -12.82
C SER A 182 12.49 1.67 -14.30
N GLU A 183 11.36 1.14 -14.76
CA GLU A 183 10.80 1.35 -16.11
C GLU A 183 9.63 2.34 -16.10
N LEU A 184 9.48 3.11 -15.02
CA LEU A 184 8.39 4.08 -14.85
C LEU A 184 8.86 5.53 -15.13
N ASN A 185 8.02 6.31 -15.80
CA ASN A 185 8.22 7.75 -16.09
C ASN A 185 7.21 8.66 -15.37
N GLY A 186 6.43 8.05 -14.49
CA GLY A 186 5.27 8.63 -13.87
C GLY A 186 5.50 9.60 -12.71
N PHE A 187 4.41 9.95 -12.04
CA PHE A 187 4.39 10.78 -10.84
C PHE A 187 3.71 10.04 -9.71
N TRP A 188 4.10 10.35 -8.49
CA TRP A 188 3.47 9.81 -7.30
C TRP A 188 3.23 10.92 -6.28
N GLN A 189 2.19 10.72 -5.48
CA GLN A 189 1.91 11.52 -4.30
C GLN A 189 1.74 10.57 -3.12
N VAL A 190 2.39 10.87 -2.01
CA VAL A 190 2.35 10.04 -0.80
C VAL A 190 2.06 10.90 0.41
N ARG A 191 1.17 10.41 1.27
CA ARG A 191 0.99 10.88 2.63
C ARG A 191 1.39 9.77 3.59
N ARG A 192 2.25 10.10 4.55
CA ARG A 192 2.65 9.18 5.64
C ARG A 192 2.23 9.72 6.99
N PHE A 193 1.90 8.84 7.92
CA PHE A 193 1.54 9.19 9.28
C PHE A 193 1.76 8.00 10.24
N PRO A 194 1.94 8.25 11.55
CA PRO A 194 2.10 7.19 12.54
C PRO A 194 0.93 6.22 12.55
N LEU A 195 1.22 4.91 12.58
CA LEU A 195 0.21 3.86 12.58
C LEU A 195 -0.74 3.95 13.79
N ARG A 196 -0.20 4.42 14.93
CA ARG A 196 -0.94 4.64 16.18
C ARG A 196 -2.11 5.62 16.06
N ASP A 197 -2.10 6.46 15.03
CA ASP A 197 -3.16 7.46 14.80
C ASP A 197 -4.43 6.80 14.22
N ILE A 198 -4.31 5.60 13.63
CA ILE A 198 -5.44 4.79 13.16
C ILE A 198 -5.93 3.88 14.31
N SER A 199 -6.62 4.48 15.28
CA SER A 199 -7.15 3.78 16.45
C SER A 199 -8.61 3.30 16.30
N SER A 200 -9.29 3.71 15.22
CA SER A 200 -10.69 3.38 15.00
C SER A 200 -11.07 3.48 13.52
N ILE A 201 -12.24 2.94 13.16
CA ILE A 201 -12.79 3.10 11.81
C ILE A 201 -12.97 4.57 11.41
N TYR A 202 -13.33 5.44 12.36
CA TYR A 202 -13.46 6.88 12.10
C TYR A 202 -12.11 7.47 11.64
N GLN A 203 -11.00 7.08 12.28
CA GLN A 203 -9.68 7.52 11.86
C GLN A 203 -9.24 6.89 10.53
N THR A 204 -9.64 5.65 10.24
CA THR A 204 -9.47 5.08 8.89
C THR A 204 -10.14 5.94 7.82
N TYR A 205 -11.33 6.49 8.10
CA TYR A 205 -11.99 7.42 7.19
C TYR A 205 -11.23 8.74 7.02
N GLN A 206 -10.84 9.37 8.13
CA GLN A 206 -10.19 10.69 8.11
C GLN A 206 -8.77 10.68 7.53
N LEU A 207 -8.01 9.61 7.78
CA LEU A 207 -6.59 9.53 7.42
C LEU A 207 -6.35 8.83 6.07
N ILE A 208 -7.22 7.90 5.68
CA ILE A 208 -7.02 7.08 4.47
C ILE A 208 -8.15 7.29 3.46
N ILE A 209 -9.38 6.90 3.81
CA ILE A 209 -10.44 6.75 2.80
C ILE A 209 -10.87 8.09 2.19
N ASN A 210 -11.16 9.10 3.01
CA ASN A 210 -11.58 10.41 2.52
C ASN A 210 -10.46 11.11 1.75
N PRO A 211 -9.22 11.22 2.29
CA PRO A 211 -8.12 11.84 1.55
C PRO A 211 -7.85 11.20 0.18
N VAL A 212 -7.89 9.86 0.09
CA VAL A 212 -7.69 9.14 -1.18
C VAL A 212 -8.81 9.45 -2.17
N THR A 213 -10.05 9.25 -1.75
CA THR A 213 -11.20 9.37 -2.66
C THR A 213 -11.42 10.81 -3.10
N GLU A 214 -11.24 11.78 -2.22
CA GLU A 214 -11.28 13.21 -2.56
C GLU A 214 -10.15 13.59 -3.52
N LYS A 215 -8.93 13.10 -3.30
CA LYS A 215 -7.79 13.42 -4.18
C LYS A 215 -7.97 12.80 -5.56
N LEU A 216 -8.43 11.55 -5.65
CA LEU A 216 -8.78 10.92 -6.93
C LEU A 216 -9.91 11.67 -7.65
N ALA A 217 -10.93 12.12 -6.93
CA ALA A 217 -12.01 12.92 -7.53
C ALA A 217 -11.50 14.26 -8.09
N LYS A 218 -10.58 14.94 -7.38
CA LYS A 218 -9.94 16.17 -7.87
C LYS A 218 -9.08 15.93 -9.11
N LEU A 219 -8.29 14.85 -9.12
CA LEU A 219 -7.49 14.46 -10.29
C LEU A 219 -8.38 14.14 -11.50
N ALA A 220 -9.50 13.43 -11.30
CA ALA A 220 -10.50 13.18 -12.34
C ALA A 220 -11.17 14.48 -12.83
N GLY A 221 -11.29 15.50 -11.95
CA GLY A 221 -11.78 16.84 -12.27
C GLY A 221 -10.77 17.75 -12.99
N GLY A 222 -9.57 17.26 -13.30
CA GLY A 222 -8.55 17.98 -14.06
C GLY A 222 -7.41 18.59 -13.24
N GLU A 223 -7.32 18.31 -11.93
CA GLU A 223 -6.15 18.67 -11.13
C GLU A 223 -4.90 17.90 -11.60
N SER A 224 -3.74 18.56 -11.58
CA SER A 224 -2.48 17.92 -11.95
C SER A 224 -1.95 17.04 -10.83
N ILE A 225 -1.49 15.83 -11.16
CA ILE A 225 -0.76 14.98 -10.20
C ILE A 225 0.59 15.61 -9.77
N ARG A 226 1.07 16.64 -10.46
CA ARG A 226 2.28 17.37 -10.05
C ARG A 226 2.00 18.44 -9.00
N GLY A 227 0.74 18.73 -8.66
CA GLY A 227 0.32 19.79 -7.74
C GLY A 227 0.45 21.19 -8.32
#